data_AF-A0ABD1F0D0-F1
#
_entry.id   AF-A0ABD1F0D0-F1
#
_cell.length_a   1.000
_cell.length_b   1.000
_cell.length_c   1.000
_cell.angle_alpha   90.00
_cell.angle_beta   90.00
_cell.angle_gamma   90.00
#
_symmetry.space_group_name_H-M   'P 1'
#
loop_
_entity.id
_entity.type
_entity.pdbx_description
1 polymer ?
#
loop_
_entity_poly.entity_id
_entity_poly.type
_entity_poly.pdbx_seq_one_letter_code
_entity_poly.pdbx_strand_id
1 'polypeptide(L)'
;MPGKRLNSQAREFVAKLLKYFSDEKDNGGPLKPMTSVKERVADALGISLRTVTTIKSCSDRSQALCTSGKSRPRLKSKTEDLRDSQKQDVRNVIYDMYAQSK
;
A
#
# COMPACT_ATOMS: atom_id res chain seq x y z
N MET A 1 -22.79 5.90 -6.04
CA MET A 1 -22.53 5.21 -7.33
C MET A 1 -21.29 4.34 -7.20
N PRO A 2 -21.33 3.03 -7.50
CA PRO A 2 -20.11 2.23 -7.57
C PRO A 2 -19.23 2.74 -8.70
N GLY A 3 -18.06 3.30 -8.36
CA GLY A 3 -17.11 3.81 -9.35
C GLY A 3 -16.51 2.69 -10.20
N LYS A 4 -16.32 2.94 -11.50
CA LYS A 4 -15.68 1.98 -12.41
C LYS A 4 -14.21 1.81 -12.03
N ARG A 5 -13.75 0.55 -11.93
CA ARG A 5 -12.35 0.25 -11.56
C ARG A 5 -11.41 0.67 -12.69
N LEU A 6 -10.32 1.33 -12.33
CA LEU A 6 -9.23 1.61 -13.27
C LEU A 6 -8.56 0.29 -13.70
N ASN A 7 -8.38 0.13 -15.01
CA ASN A 7 -7.60 -0.96 -15.61
C ASN A 7 -6.09 -0.81 -15.26
N SER A 8 -5.29 -1.82 -15.58
CA SER A 8 -3.85 -1.83 -15.28
C SER A 8 -3.11 -0.67 -15.94
N GLN A 9 -3.39 -0.43 -17.22
CA GLN A 9 -2.73 0.61 -18.01
C GLN A 9 -3.01 2.02 -17.48
N ALA A 10 -4.26 2.34 -17.12
CA ALA A 10 -4.58 3.63 -16.51
C ALA A 10 -3.86 3.83 -15.17
N ARG A 11 -3.70 2.76 -14.37
CA ARG A 11 -2.94 2.83 -13.12
C ARG A 11 -1.45 3.06 -13.36
N GLU A 12 -0.87 2.52 -14.43
CA GLU A 12 0.51 2.79 -14.83
C GLU A 12 0.71 4.26 -15.21
N PHE A 13 -0.22 4.83 -15.97
CA PHE A 13 -0.19 6.25 -16.31
C PHE A 13 -0.27 7.14 -15.06
N VAL A 14 -1.15 6.81 -14.10
CA VAL A 14 -1.23 7.51 -12.82
C VAL A 14 0.10 7.42 -12.05
N ALA A 15 0.74 6.25 -12.02
CA ALA A 15 2.03 6.07 -11.36
C ALA A 15 3.15 6.88 -12.03
N LYS A 16 3.19 6.93 -13.38
CA LYS A 16 4.15 7.76 -14.14
C LYS A 16 3.94 9.25 -13.87
N LEU A 17 2.69 9.71 -13.83
CA LEU A 17 2.34 11.09 -13.47
C LEU A 17 2.77 11.46 -12.05
N LEU A 18 2.53 10.56 -11.09
CA LEU A 18 2.98 10.74 -9.70
C LEU A 18 4.49 10.87 -9.61
N LYS A 19 5.23 10.07 -10.38
CA LYS A 19 6.68 10.14 -10.44
C LYS A 19 7.14 11.47 -11.03
N TYR A 20 6.61 11.84 -12.20
CA TYR A 20 6.93 13.10 -12.87
C TYR A 20 6.75 14.33 -11.96
N PHE A 21 5.60 14.44 -11.29
CA PHE A 21 5.34 15.58 -10.40
C PHE A 21 6.13 15.51 -9.08
N SER A 22 6.62 14.34 -8.67
CA SER A 22 7.53 14.23 -7.52
C SER A 22 8.93 14.69 -7.92
N ASP A 23 9.44 14.21 -9.05
CA ASP A 23 10.73 14.64 -9.61
C ASP A 23 10.74 16.15 -9.87
N GLU A 24 9.64 16.71 -10.39
CA GLU A 24 9.51 18.16 -10.62
C GLU A 24 9.44 18.95 -9.30
N LYS A 25 8.79 18.41 -8.25
CA LYS A 25 8.79 19.03 -6.91
C LYS A 25 10.21 19.06 -6.34
N ASP A 26 10.95 17.97 -6.45
CA ASP A 26 12.30 17.83 -5.90
C ASP A 26 13.32 18.73 -6.64
N ASN A 27 13.09 19.01 -7.92
CA ASN A 27 13.92 19.91 -8.74
C ASN A 27 13.50 21.39 -8.69
N GLY A 28 12.62 21.79 -7.76
CA GLY A 28 12.20 23.19 -7.61
C GLY A 28 11.33 23.72 -8.75
N GLY A 29 10.58 22.84 -9.42
CA GLY A 29 9.77 23.17 -10.59
C GLY A 29 8.66 24.21 -10.33
N PRO A 30 8.13 24.81 -11.40
CA PRO A 30 7.27 26.02 -11.34
C PRO A 30 5.85 25.77 -10.81
N LEU A 31 5.48 24.52 -10.51
CA LEU A 31 4.10 24.18 -10.20
C LEU A 31 3.70 24.65 -8.79
N LYS A 32 2.53 25.31 -8.73
CA LYS A 32 1.86 25.79 -7.50
C LYS A 32 2.09 24.86 -6.32
N PRO A 33 2.42 25.36 -5.11
CA PRO A 33 2.56 24.55 -3.91
C PRO A 33 1.19 23.99 -3.52
N MET A 34 0.76 22.93 -4.19
CA MET A 34 -0.27 22.05 -3.68
C MET A 34 0.42 21.28 -2.57
N THR A 35 -0.14 21.36 -1.38
CA THR A 35 0.38 20.75 -0.16
C THR A 35 0.76 19.27 -0.33
N SER A 36 0.18 18.57 -1.30
CA SER A 36 0.69 17.28 -1.75
C SER A 36 0.58 17.02 -3.27
N VAL A 37 1.60 16.35 -3.85
CA VAL A 37 1.59 15.85 -5.25
C VAL A 37 0.38 14.95 -5.54
N LYS A 38 -0.13 14.27 -4.50
CA LYS A 38 -1.27 13.35 -4.60
C LYS A 38 -2.58 14.10 -4.88
N GLU A 39 -2.81 15.22 -4.19
CA GLU A 39 -3.98 16.08 -4.42
C GLU A 39 -4.00 16.60 -5.85
N ARG A 40 -2.85 17.09 -6.33
CA ARG A 40 -2.72 17.56 -7.73
C ARG A 40 -3.11 16.49 -8.75
N VAL A 41 -2.62 15.26 -8.57
CA VAL A 41 -2.94 14.14 -9.47
C VAL A 41 -4.41 13.74 -9.34
N ALA A 42 -4.99 13.77 -8.15
CA ALA A 42 -6.40 13.48 -7.91
C ALA A 42 -7.31 14.49 -8.63
N ASP A 43 -7.01 15.77 -8.48
CA ASP A 43 -7.78 16.87 -9.08
C ASP A 43 -7.62 16.89 -10.61
N ALA A 44 -6.39 16.73 -11.12
CA ALA A 44 -6.11 16.75 -12.56
C ALA A 44 -6.81 15.61 -13.32
N LEU A 45 -6.94 14.43 -12.69
CA LEU A 45 -7.53 13.24 -13.31
C LEU A 45 -8.99 13.00 -12.88
N GLY A 46 -9.54 13.81 -11.96
CA GLY A 46 -10.88 13.63 -11.44
C GLY A 46 -11.08 12.29 -10.71
N ILE A 47 -10.04 11.78 -10.06
CA ILE A 47 -10.07 10.49 -9.34
C ILE A 47 -9.94 10.70 -7.83
N SER A 48 -10.49 9.77 -7.05
CA SER A 48 -10.42 9.90 -5.60
C SER A 48 -8.97 9.90 -5.09
N LEU A 49 -8.69 10.74 -4.10
CA LEU A 49 -7.38 10.80 -3.42
C LEU A 49 -6.96 9.43 -2.86
N ARG A 50 -7.93 8.63 -2.42
CA ARG A 50 -7.71 7.26 -1.94
C ARG A 50 -7.16 6.35 -3.03
N THR A 51 -7.67 6.46 -4.25
CA THR A 51 -7.18 5.71 -5.42
C THR A 51 -5.73 6.07 -5.72
N VAL A 52 -5.41 7.36 -5.77
CA VAL A 52 -4.03 7.86 -5.99
C VAL A 52 -3.08 7.37 -4.91
N THR A 53 -3.49 7.45 -3.64
CA THR A 53 -2.68 7.00 -2.50
C THR A 53 -2.42 5.51 -2.55
N THR A 54 -3.43 4.71 -2.93
CA THR A 54 -3.27 3.26 -3.08
C THR A 54 -2.28 2.96 -4.21
N ILE A 55 -2.41 3.61 -5.37
CA ILE A 55 -1.50 3.43 -6.50
C ILE A 55 -0.06 3.77 -6.09
N LYS A 56 0.16 4.91 -5.41
CA LYS A 56 1.48 5.30 -4.91
C LYS A 56 2.06 4.25 -3.95
N SER A 57 1.27 3.79 -2.98
CA SER A 57 1.74 2.78 -2.03
C SER A 57 2.13 1.45 -2.69
N CYS A 58 1.51 1.12 -3.82
CA CYS A 58 1.85 -0.07 -4.58
C CYS A 58 3.09 0.13 -5.45
N SER A 59 3.27 1.32 -6.04
CA SER A 59 4.48 1.65 -6.79
C SER A 59 5.71 1.69 -5.88
N ASP A 60 5.59 2.28 -4.69
CA ASP A 60 6.71 2.42 -3.74
C ASP A 60 7.18 1.05 -3.21
N ARG A 61 6.27 0.07 -3.14
CA ARG A 61 6.58 -1.31 -2.71
C ARG A 61 7.10 -2.20 -3.84
N SER A 62 7.33 -1.64 -5.04
CA SER A 62 7.67 -2.38 -6.27
C SER A 62 6.73 -3.55 -6.56
N GLN A 63 5.50 -3.50 -6.06
CA GLN A 63 4.49 -4.51 -6.34
C GLN A 63 3.81 -4.18 -7.66
N ALA A 64 3.50 -5.19 -8.46
CA ALA A 64 2.62 -5.04 -9.60
C ALA A 64 1.38 -4.24 -9.17
N LEU A 65 1.08 -3.15 -9.88
CA LEU A 65 0.07 -2.16 -9.49
C LEU A 65 -1.20 -2.85 -9.00
N CYS A 66 -1.54 -2.62 -7.73
CA CYS A 66 -2.51 -3.41 -6.99
C CYS A 66 -3.89 -3.37 -7.66
N THR A 67 -4.17 -4.33 -8.51
CA THR A 67 -5.47 -4.49 -9.16
C THR A 67 -6.34 -5.35 -8.26
N SER A 68 -7.54 -4.85 -7.94
CA SER A 68 -8.53 -5.60 -7.16
C SER A 68 -9.03 -6.77 -8.02
N GLY A 69 -8.71 -8.00 -7.64
CA GLY A 69 -9.14 -9.21 -8.35
C GLY A 69 -8.03 -10.23 -8.58
N LYS A 70 -6.75 -9.86 -8.40
CA LYS A 70 -5.66 -10.84 -8.43
C LYS A 70 -5.61 -11.56 -7.08
N SER A 71 -5.82 -12.88 -7.09
CA SER A 71 -5.55 -13.74 -5.95
C SER A 71 -4.09 -13.54 -5.56
N ARG A 72 -3.86 -13.02 -4.34
CA ARG A 72 -2.52 -12.95 -3.78
C ARG A 72 -2.33 -14.18 -2.92
N PRO A 73 -1.26 -14.97 -3.12
CA PRO A 73 -0.94 -16.02 -2.18
C PRO A 73 -0.81 -15.38 -0.80
N ARG A 74 -1.42 -16.00 0.22
CA ARG A 74 -1.19 -15.58 1.60
C ARG A 74 0.31 -15.63 1.84
N LEU A 75 0.86 -14.59 2.46
CA LEU A 75 2.24 -14.67 2.96
C LEU A 75 2.31 -15.89 3.90
N LYS A 76 3.39 -16.65 3.77
CA LYS A 76 3.67 -17.77 4.66
C LYS A 76 3.62 -17.29 6.11
N SER A 77 3.17 -18.16 7.01
CA SER A 77 3.13 -17.83 8.43
C SER A 77 4.55 -17.45 8.89
N LYS A 78 4.69 -16.44 9.76
CA LYS A 78 6.01 -16.05 10.32
C LYS A 78 6.62 -17.14 11.23
N THR A 79 5.92 -18.25 11.38
CA THR A 79 6.17 -19.31 12.35
C THR A 79 6.51 -20.63 11.65
N GLU A 80 6.62 -20.66 10.32
CA GLU A 80 7.05 -21.86 9.57
C GLU A 80 8.44 -22.34 10.02
N ASP A 81 9.34 -21.41 10.36
CA ASP A 81 10.74 -21.72 10.69
C ASP A 81 10.94 -22.23 12.12
N LEU A 82 9.91 -22.20 12.96
CA LEU A 82 9.99 -22.61 14.37
C LEU A 82 9.59 -24.08 14.54
N ARG A 83 10.35 -24.81 15.35
CA ARG A 83 9.99 -26.18 15.76
C ARG A 83 8.73 -26.14 16.61
N ASP A 84 7.92 -27.21 16.55
CA ASP A 84 6.62 -27.23 17.22
C ASP A 84 6.73 -27.14 18.75
N SER A 85 7.83 -27.63 19.34
CA SER A 85 8.13 -27.44 20.76
C SER A 85 8.24 -25.97 21.13
N GLN A 86 9.01 -25.19 20.35
CA GLN A 86 9.20 -23.76 20.59
C GLN A 86 7.89 -22.98 20.42
N LYS A 87 7.02 -23.40 19.49
CA LYS A 87 5.67 -22.83 19.35
C LYS A 87 4.83 -23.09 20.59
N GLN A 88 4.95 -24.28 21.18
CA GLN A 88 4.19 -24.65 22.38
C GLN A 88 4.68 -23.89 23.61
N ASP A 89 5.99 -23.72 23.76
CA ASP A 89 6.57 -22.95 24.87
C ASP A 89 6.06 -21.50 24.85
N VAL A 90 6.05 -20.86 23.68
CA VAL A 90 5.52 -19.50 23.51
C VAL A 90 4.03 -19.43 23.85
N ARG A 91 3.22 -20.43 23.47
CA ARG A 91 1.79 -20.47 23.83
C ARG A 91 1.60 -20.58 25.34
N ASN A 92 2.35 -21.47 25.99
CA ASN A 92 2.25 -21.69 27.43
C ASN A 92 2.58 -20.41 28.20
N VAL A 93 3.67 -19.72 27.84
CA VAL A 93 4.03 -18.42 28.44
C VAL A 93 2.91 -17.40 28.28
N ILE A 94 2.32 -17.29 27.09
CA ILE A 94 1.19 -16.37 26.86
C ILE A 94 -0.01 -16.74 27.73
N TYR A 95 -0.34 -18.01 27.84
CA TYR A 95 -1.45 -18.46 28.70
C TYR A 95 -1.19 -18.21 30.19
N ASP A 96 0.03 -18.43 30.66
CA ASP A 96 0.43 -18.12 32.03
C ASP A 96 0.29 -16.62 32.33
N MET A 97 0.68 -15.76 31.39
CA MET A 97 0.48 -14.30 31.51
C MET A 97 -1.01 -13.93 31.64
N TYR A 98 -1.88 -14.53 30.83
CA TYR A 98 -3.33 -14.28 30.92
C TYR A 98 -3.95 -14.86 32.19
N ALA A 99 -3.44 -15.99 32.68
CA ALA A 99 -3.90 -16.60 33.93
C ALA A 99 -3.52 -15.77 35.16
N GLN A 100 -2.35 -15.12 35.14
CA GLN A 100 -1.88 -14.23 36.22
C GLN A 100 -2.48 -12.83 36.17
N SER A 101 -3.00 -12.41 35.01
CA SER A 101 -3.64 -11.10 34.81
C SER A 101 -5.12 -11.07 35.25
N LYS A 102 -5.60 -12.11 35.92
CA LYS A 102 -6.99 -12.27 36.36
C LYS A 102 -7.06 -12.30 37.88
#